data_AF-A0A5J5KAI3-F1
#
_entry.id   AF-A0A5J5KAI3-F1
#
_cell.length_a   1.000
_cell.length_b   1.000
_cell.length_c   1.000
_cell.angle_alpha   90.00
_cell.angle_beta   90.00
_cell.angle_gamma   90.00
#
_symmetry.space_group_name_H-M   'P 1'
#
loop_
_entity.id
_entity.type
_entity.pdbx_description
1 polymer ?
#
loop_
_entity_poly.entity_id
_entity_poly.type
_entity_poly.pdbx_seq_one_letter_code
_entity_poly.pdbx_strand_id
1 'polypeptide(L)'
;MMRQNEPGAADIAAMDEAERAEWFYDNREQVAEESTPAVLDRVVSVRVSPGDLGMLSEAASAAGMKLSAWLRKVGLEAAATAPSAAPAAILSGDDTQQLQDSVRHIVALLQRSGIGLDPQRRQHDQPLILKRASKRRIKVDE
;
A
#
# COMPACT_ATOMS: atom_id res chain seq x y z
N MET A 1 -5.70 2.66 -51.31
CA MET A 1 -5.91 2.25 -49.91
C MET A 1 -6.24 3.49 -49.12
N MET A 2 -7.51 3.73 -48.82
CA MET A 2 -7.97 4.89 -48.03
C MET A 2 -7.81 4.54 -46.55
N ARG A 3 -6.86 5.16 -45.85
CA ARG A 3 -6.94 5.31 -44.40
C ARG A 3 -7.99 6.39 -44.16
N GLN A 4 -9.23 5.97 -43.96
CA GLN A 4 -10.28 6.90 -43.53
C GLN A 4 -9.97 7.28 -42.08
N ASN A 5 -10.18 8.55 -41.75
CA ASN A 5 -9.92 9.15 -40.45
C ASN A 5 -10.63 8.36 -39.34
N GLU A 6 -9.91 7.51 -38.61
CA GLU A 6 -10.40 7.00 -37.33
C GLU A 6 -10.46 8.20 -36.37
N PRO A 7 -11.62 8.45 -35.72
CA PRO A 7 -11.74 9.54 -34.77
C PRO A 7 -10.74 9.32 -33.63
N GLY A 8 -9.93 10.33 -33.33
CA GLY A 8 -9.00 10.25 -32.21
C GLY A 8 -9.72 10.24 -30.86
N ALA A 9 -9.00 9.96 -29.78
CA ALA A 9 -9.57 9.96 -28.43
C ALA A 9 -10.28 11.28 -28.05
N ALA A 10 -9.81 12.41 -28.59
CA ALA A 10 -10.45 13.71 -28.40
C ALA A 10 -11.77 13.85 -29.18
N ASP A 11 -11.86 13.23 -30.35
CA ASP A 11 -13.07 13.24 -31.18
C ASP A 11 -14.14 12.34 -30.56
N ILE A 12 -13.76 11.15 -30.07
CA ILE A 12 -14.66 10.22 -29.35
C ILE A 12 -15.17 10.84 -28.03
N ALA A 13 -14.35 11.65 -27.34
CA ALA A 13 -14.76 12.35 -26.13
C ALA A 13 -15.75 13.50 -26.42
N ALA A 14 -15.70 14.08 -27.62
CA ALA A 14 -16.61 15.12 -28.07
C ALA A 14 -17.95 14.58 -28.61
N MET A 15 -18.02 13.27 -28.95
CA MET A 15 -19.27 12.60 -29.33
C MET A 15 -20.25 12.57 -28.16
N ASP A 16 -21.53 12.59 -28.50
CA ASP A 16 -22.57 12.37 -27.49
C ASP A 16 -22.54 10.91 -26.98
N GLU A 17 -23.24 10.63 -25.89
CA GLU A 17 -23.20 9.30 -25.25
C GLU A 17 -23.77 8.20 -26.16
N ALA A 18 -24.76 8.52 -26.99
CA ALA A 18 -25.42 7.54 -27.86
C ALA A 18 -24.53 7.21 -29.05
N GLU A 19 -23.98 8.22 -29.71
CA GLU A 19 -23.02 8.11 -30.81
C GLU A 19 -21.74 7.41 -30.36
N ARG A 20 -21.24 7.74 -29.17
CA ARG A 20 -20.07 7.07 -28.58
C ARG A 20 -20.35 5.60 -28.30
N ALA A 21 -21.52 5.27 -27.75
CA ALA A 21 -21.88 3.88 -27.50
C ALA A 21 -21.96 3.07 -28.80
N GLU A 22 -22.61 3.61 -29.84
CA GLU A 22 -22.71 2.98 -31.17
C GLU A 22 -21.32 2.77 -31.78
N TRP A 23 -20.46 3.77 -31.71
CA TRP A 23 -19.07 3.66 -32.18
C TRP A 23 -18.29 2.55 -31.46
N PHE A 24 -18.43 2.43 -30.12
CA PHE A 24 -17.81 1.33 -29.37
C PHE A 24 -18.36 -0.04 -29.74
N TYR A 25 -19.65 -0.14 -30.06
CA TYR A 25 -20.25 -1.40 -30.50
C TYR A 25 -19.73 -1.84 -31.86
N ASP A 26 -19.62 -0.91 -32.81
CA ASP A 26 -19.14 -1.18 -34.17
C ASP A 26 -17.64 -1.47 -34.22
N ASN A 27 -16.85 -0.82 -33.35
CA ASN A 27 -15.40 -0.96 -33.30
C ASN A 27 -14.90 -1.88 -32.17
N ARG A 28 -15.80 -2.69 -31.57
CA ARG A 28 -15.50 -3.48 -30.37
C ARG A 28 -14.32 -4.45 -30.51
N GLU A 29 -14.11 -5.01 -31.70
CA GLU A 29 -13.02 -5.98 -31.94
C GLU A 29 -11.66 -5.28 -31.95
N GLN A 30 -11.58 -4.13 -32.62
CA GLN A 30 -10.39 -3.28 -32.65
C GLN A 30 -10.11 -2.70 -31.26
N VAL A 31 -11.14 -2.19 -30.57
CA VAL A 31 -11.01 -1.70 -29.20
C VAL A 31 -10.54 -2.81 -28.26
N ALA A 32 -11.01 -4.04 -28.41
CA ALA A 32 -10.57 -5.17 -27.58
C ALA A 32 -9.11 -5.59 -27.86
N GLU A 33 -8.65 -5.51 -29.11
CA GLU A 33 -7.28 -5.84 -29.51
C GLU A 33 -6.27 -4.75 -29.08
N GLU A 34 -6.66 -3.48 -29.17
CA GLU A 34 -5.85 -2.32 -28.76
C GLU A 34 -5.96 -2.01 -27.26
N SER A 35 -6.96 -2.59 -26.57
CA SER A 35 -7.09 -2.47 -25.12
C SER A 35 -5.91 -3.14 -24.45
N THR A 36 -5.08 -2.33 -23.79
CA THR A 36 -4.09 -2.88 -22.86
C THR A 36 -4.85 -3.70 -21.82
N PRO A 37 -4.53 -5.00 -21.63
CA PRO A 37 -5.15 -5.78 -20.57
C PRO A 37 -5.03 -5.01 -19.27
N ALA A 38 -6.10 -4.92 -18.49
CA ALA A 38 -6.04 -4.31 -17.17
C ALA A 38 -5.15 -5.18 -16.27
N VAL A 39 -3.83 -4.99 -16.38
CA VAL A 39 -2.84 -5.60 -15.51
C VAL A 39 -2.98 -4.87 -14.18
N LEU A 40 -3.41 -5.60 -13.16
CA LEU A 40 -3.43 -5.07 -11.81
C LEU A 40 -1.98 -4.80 -11.39
N ASP A 41 -1.56 -3.53 -11.39
CA ASP A 41 -0.22 -3.10 -10.96
C ASP A 41 0.08 -3.58 -9.53
N ARG A 42 -0.96 -3.70 -8.69
CA ARG A 42 -0.88 -4.19 -7.31
C ARG A 42 -2.08 -5.03 -6.92
N VAL A 43 -1.80 -6.18 -6.29
CA VAL A 43 -2.82 -7.01 -5.64
C VAL A 43 -2.79 -6.76 -4.14
N VAL A 44 -3.91 -6.34 -3.58
CA VAL A 44 -4.08 -6.14 -2.12
C VAL A 44 -4.79 -7.35 -1.54
N SER A 45 -4.17 -7.99 -0.55
CA SER A 45 -4.79 -9.06 0.23
C SER A 45 -5.09 -8.56 1.63
N VAL A 46 -6.34 -8.69 2.06
CA VAL A 46 -6.81 -8.25 3.38
C VAL A 46 -7.33 -9.45 4.15
N ARG A 47 -6.92 -9.56 5.42
CA ARG A 47 -7.49 -10.54 6.35
C ARG A 47 -8.62 -9.87 7.11
N VAL A 48 -9.79 -10.48 7.05
CA VAL A 48 -10.99 -10.05 7.76
C VAL A 48 -11.48 -11.18 8.64
N SER A 49 -12.11 -10.83 9.77
CA SER A 49 -12.76 -11.82 10.61
C SER A 49 -13.95 -12.45 9.86
N PRO A 50 -14.38 -13.67 10.23
CA PRO A 50 -15.54 -14.29 9.59
C PRO A 50 -16.83 -13.46 9.73
N GLY A 51 -16.99 -12.75 10.86
CA GLY A 51 -18.14 -11.87 11.09
C GLY A 51 -18.13 -10.67 10.14
N ASP A 52 -16.97 -10.02 9.99
CA ASP A 52 -16.83 -8.89 9.07
C ASP A 52 -17.02 -9.31 7.62
N LEU A 53 -16.51 -10.49 7.24
CA LEU A 53 -16.69 -11.04 5.90
C LEU A 53 -18.18 -11.24 5.55
N GLY A 54 -18.98 -11.70 6.52
CA GLY A 54 -20.43 -11.83 6.37
C GLY A 54 -21.10 -10.49 6.06
N MET A 55 -20.84 -9.48 6.87
CA MET A 55 -21.38 -8.13 6.68
C MET A 55 -20.98 -7.52 5.33
N LEU A 56 -19.71 -7.66 4.93
CA LEU A 56 -19.21 -7.15 3.64
C LEU A 56 -19.87 -7.87 2.45
N SER A 57 -20.10 -9.18 2.56
CA SER A 57 -20.76 -9.98 1.53
C SER A 57 -22.23 -9.61 1.37
N GLU A 58 -22.95 -9.36 2.48
CA GLU A 58 -24.33 -8.89 2.44
C GLU A 58 -24.42 -7.49 1.81
N ALA A 59 -23.52 -6.58 2.18
CA ALA A 59 -23.47 -5.24 1.61
C ALA A 59 -23.19 -5.27 0.09
N ALA A 60 -22.27 -6.13 -0.35
CA ALA A 60 -22.00 -6.33 -1.77
C ALA A 60 -23.22 -6.92 -2.51
N SER A 61 -23.92 -7.87 -1.88
CA SER A 61 -25.13 -8.49 -2.44
C SER A 61 -26.29 -7.50 -2.54
N ALA A 62 -26.49 -6.66 -1.52
CA ALA A 62 -27.49 -5.59 -1.53
C ALA A 62 -27.21 -4.55 -2.62
N ALA A 63 -25.94 -4.31 -2.96
CA ALA A 63 -25.54 -3.47 -4.07
C ALA A 63 -25.62 -4.18 -5.46
N GLY A 64 -25.95 -5.47 -5.50
CA GLY A 64 -25.98 -6.26 -6.74
C GLY A 64 -24.61 -6.51 -7.35
N MET A 65 -23.54 -6.45 -6.55
CA MET A 65 -22.14 -6.50 -7.02
C MET A 65 -21.40 -7.71 -6.45
N LYS A 66 -20.37 -8.16 -7.18
CA LYS A 66 -19.38 -9.11 -6.61
C LYS A 66 -18.62 -8.42 -5.48
N LEU A 67 -18.34 -9.15 -4.39
CA LEU A 67 -17.62 -8.65 -3.22
C LEU A 67 -16.34 -7.90 -3.57
N SER A 68 -15.52 -8.44 -4.48
CA SER A 68 -14.26 -7.79 -4.90
C SER A 68 -14.47 -6.49 -5.67
N ALA A 69 -15.53 -6.39 -6.48
CA ALA A 69 -15.87 -5.16 -7.19
C ALA A 69 -16.41 -4.10 -6.22
N TRP A 70 -17.27 -4.52 -5.29
CA TRP A 70 -17.81 -3.67 -4.25
C TRP A 70 -16.71 -3.11 -3.33
N LEU A 71 -15.78 -3.95 -2.87
CA LEU A 71 -14.63 -3.52 -2.06
C LEU A 71 -13.73 -2.51 -2.78
N ARG A 72 -13.50 -2.68 -4.09
CA ARG A 72 -12.74 -1.69 -4.88
C ARG A 72 -13.48 -0.36 -4.97
N LYS A 73 -14.79 -0.39 -5.25
CA LYS A 73 -15.63 0.81 -5.35
C LYS A 73 -15.60 1.58 -4.03
N VAL A 74 -15.93 0.91 -2.92
CA VAL A 74 -15.95 1.53 -1.59
C VAL A 74 -14.55 1.98 -1.16
N GLY A 75 -13.50 1.22 -1.49
CA GLY A 75 -12.12 1.61 -1.23
C GLY A 75 -11.70 2.89 -1.98
N LEU A 76 -12.14 3.04 -3.24
CA LEU A 76 -11.89 4.26 -4.03
C LEU A 76 -12.67 5.45 -3.49
N GLU A 77 -13.95 5.27 -3.16
CA GLU A 77 -14.78 6.32 -2.56
C GLU A 77 -14.20 6.74 -1.20
N ALA A 78 -13.83 5.79 -0.36
CA ALA A 78 -13.19 6.05 0.92
C ALA A 78 -11.86 6.80 0.75
N ALA A 79 -11.03 6.41 -0.22
CA ALA A 79 -9.77 7.11 -0.52
C ALA A 79 -9.99 8.53 -1.05
N ALA A 80 -11.05 8.76 -1.83
CA ALA A 80 -11.42 10.08 -2.33
C ALA A 80 -11.97 11.00 -1.22
N THR A 81 -12.64 10.42 -0.22
CA THR A 81 -13.17 11.17 0.95
C THR A 81 -12.19 11.25 2.11
N ALA A 82 -11.14 10.41 2.12
CA ALA A 82 -10.12 10.47 3.14
C ALA A 82 -9.40 11.83 3.00
N PRO A 83 -9.25 12.60 4.10
CA PRO A 83 -8.34 13.73 4.06
C PRO A 83 -6.99 13.18 3.60
N SER A 84 -6.47 13.70 2.48
CA SER A 84 -5.13 13.38 2.01
C SER A 84 -4.21 13.50 3.21
N ALA A 85 -3.71 12.37 3.72
CA ALA A 85 -2.82 12.39 4.85
C ALA A 85 -1.68 13.30 4.44
N ALA A 86 -1.55 14.44 5.12
CA ALA A 86 -0.52 15.41 4.83
C ALA A 86 0.80 14.63 4.67
N PRO A 87 1.59 14.88 3.61
CA PRO A 87 2.89 14.22 3.48
C PRO A 87 3.60 14.43 4.81
N ALA A 88 4.16 13.32 5.35
CA ALA A 88 4.81 13.23 6.65
C ALA A 88 5.38 14.60 7.06
N ALA A 89 4.84 15.16 8.16
CA ALA A 89 5.08 16.51 8.65
C ALA A 89 6.25 17.21 7.96
N ILE A 90 5.95 18.11 7.02
CA ILE A 90 6.97 18.99 6.42
C ILE A 90 7.45 19.87 7.57
N LEU A 91 8.51 19.42 8.25
CA LEU A 91 9.21 20.21 9.26
C LEU A 91 9.71 21.47 8.56
N SER A 92 9.52 22.63 9.19
CA SER A 92 10.15 23.85 8.73
C SER A 92 11.67 23.66 8.69
N GLY A 93 12.38 24.48 7.92
CA GLY A 93 13.84 24.50 7.93
C GLY A 93 14.39 24.65 9.35
N ASP A 94 13.74 25.50 10.16
CA ASP A 94 14.09 25.74 11.57
C ASP A 94 13.83 24.52 12.46
N ASP A 95 12.68 23.84 12.29
CA ASP A 95 12.35 22.62 13.06
C ASP A 95 13.33 21.48 12.74
N THR A 96 13.77 21.41 11.49
CA THR A 96 14.77 20.43 11.05
C THR A 96 16.13 20.74 11.66
N GLN A 97 16.52 22.02 11.72
CA GLN A 97 17.77 22.47 12.34
C GLN A 97 17.77 22.13 13.85
N GLN A 98 16.68 22.43 14.55
CA GLN A 98 16.53 22.16 15.97
C GLN A 98 16.57 20.65 16.28
N LEU A 99 15.98 19.83 15.42
CA LEU A 99 16.05 18.37 15.53
C LEU A 99 17.49 17.87 15.34
N GLN A 100 18.20 18.38 14.34
CA GLN A 100 19.60 18.02 14.10
C GLN A 100 20.51 18.39 15.27
N ASP A 101 20.33 19.56 15.85
CA ASP A 101 21.10 20.01 17.02
C ASP A 101 20.80 19.15 18.25
N SER A 102 19.54 18.78 18.46
CA SER A 102 19.13 17.87 19.53
C SER A 102 19.76 16.50 19.37
N VAL A 103 19.79 15.95 18.16
CA VAL A 103 20.44 14.66 17.87
C VAL A 103 21.95 14.75 18.11
N ARG A 104 22.61 15.82 17.66
CA ARG A 104 24.05 16.03 17.91
C ARG A 104 24.37 16.13 19.40
N HIS A 105 23.52 16.81 20.16
CA HIS A 105 23.68 16.93 21.61
C HIS A 105 23.56 15.57 22.31
N ILE A 106 22.56 14.76 21.93
CA ILE A 106 22.38 13.40 22.47
C ILE A 106 23.58 12.52 22.12
N VAL A 107 24.08 12.57 20.88
CA VAL A 107 25.26 11.80 20.47
C VAL A 107 26.50 12.21 21.29
N ALA A 108 26.70 13.50 21.52
CA ALA A 108 27.80 14.01 22.36
C ALA A 108 27.67 13.54 23.82
N LEU A 109 26.45 13.54 24.38
CA LEU A 109 26.19 13.01 25.71
C LEU A 109 26.51 11.51 25.81
N LEU A 110 26.06 10.71 24.84
CA LEU A 110 26.32 9.28 24.79
C LEU A 110 27.82 8.97 24.69
N GLN A 111 28.56 9.70 23.85
CA GLN A 111 30.01 9.59 23.74
C GLN A 111 30.71 9.95 25.06
N ARG A 112 30.29 11.03 25.72
CA ARG A 112 30.83 11.45 27.03
C ARG A 112 30.54 10.43 28.13
N SER A 113 29.44 9.69 28.02
CA SER A 113 29.10 8.56 28.91
C SER A 113 29.81 7.25 28.54
N GLY A 114 30.71 7.25 27.55
CA GLY A 114 31.46 6.07 27.11
C GLY A 114 30.64 5.09 26.25
N ILE A 115 29.43 5.48 25.81
CA ILE A 115 28.59 4.69 24.91
C ILE A 115 28.92 5.10 23.47
N GLY A 116 29.89 4.40 22.88
CA GLY A 116 30.24 4.57 21.48
C GLY A 116 29.17 3.98 20.56
N LEU A 117 28.54 4.81 19.73
CA LEU A 117 27.80 4.37 18.56
C LEU A 117 28.82 3.98 17.48
N ASP A 118 29.40 2.79 17.56
CA ASP A 118 30.33 2.28 16.56
C ASP A 118 29.57 1.89 15.27
N PRO A 119 29.75 2.60 14.15
CA PRO A 119 29.09 2.25 12.90
C PRO A 119 29.63 0.95 12.27
N GLN A 120 30.72 0.37 12.79
CA GLN A 120 31.30 -0.88 12.28
C GLN A 120 30.86 -2.16 13.03
N ARG A 121 30.01 -2.09 14.06
CA ARG A 121 29.35 -3.29 14.62
C ARG A 121 28.19 -3.79 13.74
N ARG A 122 28.50 -4.16 12.49
CA ARG A 122 27.62 -4.92 11.58
C ARG A 122 28.09 -6.35 11.32
N GLN A 123 28.76 -6.97 12.29
CA GLN A 123 29.07 -8.40 12.24
C GLN A 123 28.99 -9.01 13.64
N HIS A 124 27.79 -9.38 14.06
CA HIS A 124 27.49 -10.59 14.85
C HIS A 124 25.98 -10.61 15.10
N ASP A 125 25.22 -11.05 14.10
CA ASP A 125 23.92 -11.67 14.33
C ASP A 125 24.16 -12.93 15.17
N GLN A 126 24.01 -12.81 16.49
CA GLN A 126 23.64 -13.95 17.31
C GLN A 126 22.21 -13.72 17.81
N PRO A 127 21.25 -14.54 17.39
CA PRO A 127 19.90 -14.48 17.94
C PRO A 127 19.96 -14.82 19.44
N LEU A 128 19.41 -13.93 20.26
CA LEU A 128 19.20 -14.13 21.69
C LEU A 128 18.21 -15.29 21.92
N ILE A 129 18.71 -16.53 21.86
CA ILE A 129 17.96 -17.69 22.32
C ILE A 129 18.02 -17.69 23.85
N LEU A 130 16.93 -17.29 24.50
CA LEU A 130 16.70 -17.58 25.92
C LEU A 130 16.60 -19.09 26.11
N LYS A 131 17.73 -19.77 26.31
CA LYS A 131 17.74 -21.15 26.79
C LYS A 131 17.38 -21.13 28.28
N ARG A 132 16.13 -21.52 28.58
CA ARG A 132 15.69 -21.83 29.95
C ARG A 132 16.69 -22.79 30.60
N ALA A 133 17.28 -22.37 31.71
CA ALA A 133 18.15 -23.19 32.53
C ALA A 133 17.34 -24.38 33.11
N SER A 134 17.62 -25.58 32.61
CA SER A 134 17.04 -26.81 33.14
C SER A 134 17.78 -27.19 34.43
N LYS A 135 17.00 -27.34 35.50
CA LYS A 135 17.42 -27.60 36.89
C LYS A 135 18.08 -28.97 36.96
N ARG A 136 19.41 -29.03 37.17
CA ARG A 136 20.10 -30.30 37.47
C ARG A 136 19.68 -30.78 38.86
N ARG A 137 19.01 -31.94 38.91
CA ARG A 137 18.88 -32.76 40.12
C ARG A 137 20.27 -33.30 40.45
N ILE A 138 20.81 -32.90 41.60
CA ILE A 138 21.95 -33.55 42.23
C ILE A 138 21.41 -34.85 42.85
N LYS A 139 21.90 -36.00 42.38
CA LYS A 139 21.78 -37.27 43.11
C LYS A 139 22.84 -37.24 44.21
N VAL A 140 22.38 -37.39 45.45
CA VAL A 140 23.22 -37.78 46.58
C VAL A 140 23.11 -39.29 46.63
N ASP A 141 24.21 -39.99 46.36
CA ASP A 141 24.37 -41.40 46.66
C ASP A 141 25.50 -41.52 47.68
N GLU A 142 25.23 -42.37 48.66
CA GLU A 142 25.97 -42.87 49.84
C GLU A 142 27.49 -42.67 49.93
#